data_AF-A0A1F4BX20-F1
#
_entry.id   AF-A0A1F4BX20-F1
#
_cell.length_a   1.000
_cell.length_b   1.000
_cell.length_c   1.000
_cell.angle_alpha   90.00
_cell.angle_beta   90.00
_cell.angle_gamma   90.00
#
_symmetry.space_group_name_H-M   'P 1'
#
loop_
_entity.id
_entity.type
_entity.pdbx_description
1 polymer ?
#
loop_
_entity_poly.entity_id
_entity_poly.type
_entity_poly.pdbx_seq_one_letter_code
_entity_poly.pdbx_strand_id
1 'polypeptide(L)'
;MLFFLVVPVFTFLLHPLTSLYSRMHEYQADAYAARHTAPADLIHALVKLYQDNAATLTPDPLYSAFYDSHPPALLRIARLQGAGAQVQAQPA
;
A
#
# COMPACT_ATOMS: atom_id res chain seq x y z
N MET A 1 13.80 -32.14 -3.89
CA MET A 1 14.06 -31.03 -2.94
C MET A 1 15.02 -29.97 -3.49
N LEU A 2 16.09 -30.33 -4.23
CA LEU A 2 17.00 -29.35 -4.86
C LEU A 2 16.30 -28.35 -5.82
N PHE A 3 15.24 -28.78 -6.52
CA PHE A 3 14.44 -27.94 -7.42
C PHE A 3 13.90 -26.66 -6.75
N PHE A 4 13.36 -26.73 -5.53
CA PHE A 4 12.78 -25.56 -4.86
C PHE A 4 13.81 -24.50 -4.46
N LEU A 5 15.08 -24.89 -4.30
CA LEU A 5 16.15 -23.98 -3.90
C LEU A 5 16.53 -23.00 -5.02
N VAL A 6 16.35 -23.39 -6.30
CA VAL A 6 16.69 -22.53 -7.44
C VAL A 6 15.51 -21.66 -7.92
N VAL A 7 14.28 -21.99 -7.54
CA VAL A 7 13.07 -21.23 -7.94
C VAL A 7 13.18 -19.72 -7.68
N PRO A 8 13.63 -19.24 -6.49
CA PRO A 8 13.71 -17.80 -6.20
C PRO A 8 14.60 -17.02 -7.19
N VAL A 9 15.66 -17.65 -7.71
CA VAL A 9 16.58 -17.03 -8.68
C VAL A 9 15.86 -16.71 -9.97
N PHE A 10 15.01 -17.61 -10.45
CA PHE A 10 14.24 -17.41 -11.68
C PHE A 10 13.03 -16.51 -11.46
N THR A 11 12.44 -16.51 -10.28
CA THR A 11 11.28 -15.66 -9.97
C THR A 11 11.66 -14.24 -9.52
N PHE A 12 12.94 -13.94 -9.28
CA PHE A 12 13.41 -12.62 -8.85
C PHE A 12 12.89 -11.48 -9.74
N LEU A 13 12.95 -11.65 -11.06
CA LEU A 13 12.49 -10.64 -12.02
C LEU A 13 10.96 -10.48 -12.06
N LEU A 14 10.21 -11.46 -11.53
CA LEU A 14 8.75 -11.38 -11.41
C LEU A 14 8.31 -10.62 -10.16
N HIS A 15 9.23 -10.37 -9.22
CA HIS A 15 8.91 -9.75 -7.94
C HIS A 15 8.23 -8.37 -8.09
N PRO A 16 8.71 -7.44 -8.95
CA PRO A 16 8.03 -6.16 -9.17
C PRO A 16 6.60 -6.29 -9.67
N LEU A 17 6.29 -7.32 -10.47
CA LEU A 17 4.93 -7.57 -10.98
C LEU A 17 4.01 -7.98 -9.83
N THR A 18 4.48 -8.88 -8.96
CA THR A 18 3.72 -9.30 -7.77
C THR A 18 3.53 -8.15 -6.79
N SER A 19 4.57 -7.33 -6.56
CA SER A 19 4.51 -6.15 -5.71
C SER A 19 3.54 -5.11 -6.28
N LEU A 20 3.53 -4.90 -7.61
CA LEU A 20 2.57 -4.00 -8.28
C LEU A 20 1.13 -4.47 -8.07
N TYR A 21 0.85 -5.75 -8.30
CA TYR A 21 -0.48 -6.33 -8.12
C TYR A 21 -0.96 -6.19 -6.66
N SER A 22 -0.09 -6.49 -5.71
CA SER A 22 -0.35 -6.31 -4.28
C SER A 22 -0.67 -4.85 -3.93
N ARG A 23 0.13 -3.90 -4.44
CA ARG A 23 -0.12 -2.46 -4.22
C ARG A 23 -1.47 -2.01 -4.80
N MET A 24 -1.88 -2.55 -5.95
CA MET A 24 -3.22 -2.27 -6.50
C MET A 24 -4.34 -2.72 -5.55
N HIS A 25 -4.19 -3.88 -4.93
CA HIS A 25 -5.16 -4.39 -3.94
C HIS A 25 -5.21 -3.52 -2.69
N GLU A 26 -4.07 -3.07 -2.17
CA GLU A 26 -4.04 -2.13 -1.04
C GLU A 26 -4.83 -0.85 -1.33
N TYR A 27 -4.71 -0.29 -2.55
CA TYR A 27 -5.49 0.88 -2.92
C TYR A 27 -6.99 0.62 -3.08
N GLN A 28 -7.36 -0.56 -3.58
CA GLN A 28 -8.77 -0.96 -3.67
C GLN A 28 -9.36 -1.14 -2.27
N ALA A 29 -8.60 -1.72 -1.34
CA ALA A 29 -8.99 -1.87 0.06
C ALA A 29 -9.15 -0.51 0.75
N ASP A 30 -8.20 0.42 0.56
CA ASP A 30 -8.28 1.79 1.09
C ASP A 30 -9.52 2.52 0.56
N ALA A 31 -9.80 2.40 -0.74
CA ALA A 31 -10.98 3.01 -1.36
C ALA A 31 -12.29 2.38 -0.85
N TYR A 32 -12.31 1.06 -0.63
CA TYR A 32 -13.45 0.38 -0.03
C TYR A 32 -13.69 0.85 1.40
N ALA A 33 -12.64 0.91 2.23
CA ALA A 33 -12.72 1.38 3.61
C ALA A 33 -13.21 2.83 3.67
N ALA A 34 -12.67 3.73 2.83
CA ALA A 34 -13.09 5.12 2.76
C ALA A 34 -14.57 5.33 2.39
N ARG A 35 -15.21 4.35 1.74
CA ARG A 35 -16.64 4.38 1.41
C ARG A 35 -17.53 3.89 2.55
N HIS A 36 -17.02 3.04 3.44
CA HIS A 36 -17.81 2.38 4.49
C HIS A 36 -17.50 2.90 5.90
N THR A 37 -16.39 3.61 6.08
CA THR A 37 -15.93 4.16 7.37
C THR A 37 -15.37 5.56 7.18
N ALA A 38 -15.18 6.29 8.29
CA ALA A 38 -14.55 7.61 8.25
C ALA A 38 -13.10 7.50 7.73
N PRO A 39 -12.74 8.15 6.61
CA PRO A 39 -11.38 8.10 6.05
C PRO A 39 -10.31 8.64 7.01
N ALA A 40 -10.70 9.57 7.90
CA ALA A 40 -9.83 10.14 8.92
C ALA A 40 -9.31 9.10 9.92
N ASP A 41 -10.16 8.14 10.31
CA ASP A 41 -9.78 7.07 11.24
C ASP A 41 -8.74 6.14 10.60
N LEU A 42 -8.89 5.85 9.30
CA LEU A 42 -7.92 5.06 8.55
C LEU A 42 -6.58 5.78 8.42
N ILE A 43 -6.59 7.08 8.13
CA ILE A 43 -5.35 7.90 8.10
C ILE A 43 -4.66 7.86 9.47
N HIS A 44 -5.41 8.05 10.57
CA HIS A 44 -4.87 8.01 11.92
C HIS A 44 -4.27 6.64 12.26
N ALA A 45 -4.96 5.56 11.88
CA ALA A 45 -4.46 4.20 12.05
C ALA A 45 -3.16 3.95 11.28
N LEU A 46 -3.05 4.42 10.03
CA LEU A 46 -1.84 4.30 9.21
C LEU A 46 -0.65 5.07 9.82
N VAL A 47 -0.88 6.29 10.31
CA VAL A 47 0.16 7.09 10.98
C VAL A 47 0.65 6.38 12.23
N LYS A 48 -0.27 5.91 13.08
CA LYS A 48 0.06 5.18 14.30
C LYS A 48 0.84 3.89 13.98
N LEU A 49 0.38 3.11 13.02
CA LEU A 49 1.05 1.87 12.60
C LEU A 49 2.49 2.13 12.14
N TYR A 50 2.74 3.21 11.39
CA TYR A 50 4.08 3.56 10.92
C TYR A 50 4.98 4.04 12.07
N GLN A 51 4.44 4.82 13.01
CA GLN A 51 5.16 5.24 14.21
C GLN A 51 5.54 4.03 15.06
N ASP A 52 4.59 3.14 15.35
CA ASP A 52 4.79 1.96 16.20
C ASP A 52 5.80 0.98 15.59
N ASN A 53 5.86 0.87 14.26
CA ASN A 53 6.82 0.00 13.57
C ASN A 53 8.17 0.66 13.25
N ALA A 54 8.37 1.94 13.61
CA ALA A 54 9.52 2.73 13.19
C ALA A 54 9.82 2.60 11.68
N ALA A 55 8.76 2.49 10.88
CA ALA A 55 8.87 2.23 9.45
C ALA A 55 9.45 3.46 8.74
N THR A 56 10.27 3.22 7.72
CA THR A 56 10.91 4.33 7.00
C THR A 56 9.85 5.19 6.30
N LEU A 57 9.93 6.51 6.49
CA LEU A 57 8.99 7.46 5.88
C LEU A 57 9.39 7.85 4.45
N THR A 58 10.64 7.58 4.07
CA THR A 58 11.20 7.95 2.76
C THR A 58 11.90 6.75 2.12
N PRO A 59 11.17 5.66 1.81
CA PRO A 59 11.77 4.54 1.11
C PRO A 59 12.21 5.00 -0.28
N ASP A 60 13.34 4.49 -0.76
CA ASP A 60 13.78 4.75 -2.12
C ASP A 60 12.72 4.22 -3.12
N PRO A 61 12.33 4.99 -4.16
CA PRO A 61 11.26 4.59 -5.06
C PRO A 61 11.55 3.30 -5.84
N LEU A 62 12.81 3.05 -6.22
CA LEU A 62 13.18 1.85 -6.99
C LEU A 62 13.17 0.63 -6.07
N TYR A 63 13.73 0.78 -4.87
CA TYR A 63 13.67 -0.27 -3.86
C TYR A 63 12.21 -0.63 -3.54
N SER A 64 11.38 0.38 -3.28
CA SER A 64 9.96 0.18 -2.96
C SER A 64 9.19 -0.45 -4.12
N ALA A 65 9.43 0.00 -5.36
CA ALA A 65 8.80 -0.56 -6.54
C ALA A 65 9.09 -2.06 -6.69
N PHE A 66 10.30 -2.49 -6.33
CA PHE A 66 10.74 -3.87 -6.43
C PHE A 66 10.25 -4.72 -5.25
N TYR A 67 10.56 -4.33 -4.01
CA TYR A 67 10.45 -5.18 -2.82
C TYR A 67 9.20 -4.96 -1.98
N ASP A 68 8.65 -3.75 -1.97
CA ASP A 68 7.52 -3.45 -1.09
C ASP A 68 6.22 -3.92 -1.73
N SER A 69 5.62 -4.95 -1.11
CA SER A 69 4.28 -5.42 -1.47
C SER A 69 3.18 -4.40 -1.15
N HIS A 70 3.47 -3.44 -0.29
CA HIS A 70 2.55 -2.38 0.12
C HIS A 70 3.08 -1.02 -0.34
N PRO A 71 2.19 -0.09 -0.73
CA PRO A 71 2.62 1.25 -1.06
C PRO A 71 3.02 2.01 0.22
N PRO A 72 3.96 2.96 0.16
CA PRO A 72 4.34 3.77 1.31
C PRO A 72 3.12 4.48 1.92
N ALA A 73 3.03 4.55 3.26
CA ALA A 73 1.90 5.17 3.95
C ALA A 73 1.64 6.60 3.49
N LEU A 74 2.68 7.40 3.23
CA LEU A 74 2.51 8.77 2.73
C LEU A 74 1.67 8.81 1.44
N LEU A 75 1.89 7.86 0.54
CA LEU A 75 1.14 7.76 -0.71
C LEU A 75 -0.32 7.33 -0.48
N ARG A 76 -0.56 6.44 0.48
CA ARG A 76 -1.91 6.02 0.90
C ARG A 76 -2.67 7.17 1.54
N ILE A 77 -2.05 7.86 2.49
CA ILE A 77 -2.60 9.02 3.18
C ILE A 77 -2.93 10.13 2.18
N ALA A 78 -2.02 10.45 1.25
CA ALA A 78 -2.27 11.44 0.21
C ALA A 78 -3.49 11.08 -0.65
N ARG A 79 -3.65 9.82 -1.02
CA ARG A 79 -4.85 9.35 -1.76
C ARG A 79 -6.12 9.44 -0.93
N LEU A 80 -6.08 9.04 0.34
CA LEU A 80 -7.22 9.10 1.26
C LEU A 80 -7.65 10.55 1.55
N GLN A 81 -6.71 11.48 1.67
CA GLN A 81 -6.98 12.91 1.82
C GLN A 81 -7.65 13.49 0.57
N GLY A 82 -7.16 13.12 -0.62
CA GLY A 82 -7.80 13.50 -1.89
C GLY A 82 -9.18 12.86 -2.09
N ALA A 83 -9.36 11.61 -1.68
CA ALA A 83 -10.64 10.89 -1.77
C ALA A 83 -11.67 11.38 -0.75
N GLY A 84 -11.25 11.77 0.46
CA GLY A 84 -12.12 12.34 1.49
C GLY A 84 -12.83 13.63 1.05
N ALA A 85 -12.23 14.39 0.12
CA ALA A 85 -12.87 15.52 -0.53
C ALA A 85 -13.98 15.11 -1.52
N GLN A 86 -13.92 13.90 -2.08
CA GLN A 86 -14.90 13.38 -3.04
C GLN A 86 -16.04 12.59 -2.38
N VAL A 87 -15.80 11.89 -1.26
CA VAL A 87 -16.85 11.15 -0.53
C VAL A 87 -17.93 12.11 0.02
N GLN A 88 -17.58 13.36 0.34
CA GLN A 88 -18.56 14.38 0.76
C GLN A 88 -19.43 14.91 -0.40
N ALA A 89 -19.12 14.58 -1.66
CA ALA A 89 -19.84 15.05 -2.85
C ALA A 89 -20.77 14.00 -3.47
N GLN A 90 -20.85 12.79 -2.89
CA GLN A 90 -21.72 11.72 -3.39
C GLN A 90 -23.09 11.79 -2.68
N PRO A 91 -24.19 12.16 -3.35
CA PRO A 91 -25.53 12.08 -2.76
C PRO A 91 -25.95 10.61 -2.63
N ALA A 92 -26.67 10.31 -1.55
CA ALA A 92 -27.25 9.01 -1.24
C ALA A 92 -28.19 8.49 -2.34
#